data_AF-A0AAW1V6V6-F1
#
_entry.id   AF-A0AAW1V6V6-F1
#
_cell.length_a   1.000
_cell.length_b   1.000
_cell.length_c   1.000
_cell.angle_alpha   90.00
_cell.angle_beta   90.00
_cell.angle_gamma   90.00
#
_symmetry.space_group_name_H-M   'P 1'
#
loop_
_entity.id
_entity.type
_entity.pdbx_description
1 polymer ?
#
loop_
_entity_poly.entity_id
_entity_poly.type
_entity_poly.pdbx_seq_one_letter_code
_entity_poly.pdbx_strand_id
1 'polypeptide(L)'
;MPRNYKRTTDRQSWSEESMHKAMEAVRSNKMGWLLASKTFGVPQATLRRHALNSNKTLESSAKGLGCWKTTFTPDVERKLVEHLKLLESRLFGLTRTSVQELALSWLKKTVLHTNLTCKNKKLDKNG
;
A
#
# COMPACT_ATOMS: atom_id res chain seq x y z
N MET A 1 8.17 6.62 -32.17
CA MET A 1 7.21 6.87 -31.06
C MET A 1 7.99 7.20 -29.79
N PRO A 2 7.62 8.25 -29.02
CA PRO A 2 8.32 8.59 -27.79
C PRO A 2 8.02 7.52 -26.73
N ARG A 3 9.05 6.80 -26.28
CA ARG A 3 8.95 5.71 -25.28
C ARG A 3 9.03 6.21 -23.84
N ASN A 4 9.20 7.52 -23.63
CA ASN A 4 9.46 8.12 -22.33
C ASN A 4 8.31 9.06 -21.95
N TYR A 5 7.31 8.51 -21.25
CA TYR A 5 6.16 9.28 -20.77
C TYR A 5 6.56 10.09 -19.54
N LYS A 6 6.59 11.42 -19.66
CA LYS A 6 6.68 12.32 -18.50
C LYS A 6 5.26 12.57 -17.98
N ARG A 7 5.04 12.32 -16.68
CA ARG A 7 3.79 12.67 -16.03
C ARG A 7 3.55 14.18 -16.08
N THR A 8 2.30 14.56 -16.31
CA THR A 8 1.88 15.97 -16.37
C THR A 8 1.59 16.56 -14.99
N THR A 9 1.24 15.74 -14.00
CA THR A 9 0.85 16.22 -12.66
C THR A 9 1.96 16.05 -11.64
N ASP A 10 2.20 17.09 -10.84
CA ASP A 10 3.12 17.08 -9.69
C ASP A 10 2.45 16.60 -8.38
N ARG A 11 1.44 15.70 -8.48
CA ARG A 11 0.78 15.18 -7.28
C ARG A 11 1.77 14.37 -6.46
N GLN A 12 1.78 14.61 -5.14
CA GLN A 12 2.61 13.87 -4.17
C GLN A 12 4.13 14.11 -4.29
N SER A 13 4.53 15.28 -4.80
CA SER A 13 5.94 15.68 -4.90
C SER A 13 6.63 15.95 -3.57
N TRP A 14 5.89 16.07 -2.48
CA TRP A 14 6.43 16.19 -1.12
C TRP A 14 7.18 14.93 -0.68
N SER A 15 8.16 15.03 0.22
CA SER A 15 8.91 13.87 0.75
C SER A 15 8.19 13.18 1.92
N GLU A 16 8.36 11.86 2.09
CA GLU A 16 7.75 11.14 3.23
C GLU A 16 8.31 11.63 4.56
N GLU A 17 9.60 11.96 4.60
CA GLU A 17 10.28 12.51 5.76
C GLU A 17 9.71 13.88 6.17
N SER A 18 9.45 14.77 5.20
CA SER A 18 8.85 16.07 5.49
C SER A 18 7.41 15.95 5.99
N MET A 19 6.63 15.00 5.44
CA MET A 19 5.30 14.67 5.96
C MET A 19 5.36 14.13 7.39
N HIS A 20 6.32 13.24 7.68
CA HIS A 20 6.52 12.69 9.01
C HIS A 20 6.84 13.78 10.04
N LYS A 21 7.83 14.62 9.75
CA LYS A 21 8.22 15.76 10.61
C LYS A 21 7.06 16.74 10.82
N ALA A 22 6.28 17.02 9.77
CA ALA A 22 5.11 17.88 9.88
C ALA A 22 4.02 17.28 10.77
N MET A 23 3.75 15.97 10.66
CA MET A 23 2.80 15.29 11.54
C MET A 23 3.26 15.29 12.99
N GLU A 24 4.56 15.05 13.24
CA GLU A 24 5.13 15.07 14.58
C GLU A 24 5.00 16.46 15.22
N ALA A 25 5.37 17.52 14.48
CA ALA A 25 5.26 18.91 14.95
C ALA A 25 3.81 19.29 15.31
N VAL A 26 2.83 18.81 14.54
CA VAL A 26 1.41 19.04 14.82
C VAL A 26 0.92 18.19 16.01
N ARG A 27 1.31 16.92 16.10
CA ARG A 27 0.95 16.03 17.22
C ARG A 27 1.52 16.53 18.55
N SER A 28 2.74 17.07 18.54
CA SER A 28 3.36 17.71 19.70
C SER A 28 2.79 19.11 20.03
N ASN A 29 1.76 19.59 19.31
CA ASN A 29 1.19 20.94 19.42
C ASN A 29 2.22 22.09 19.29
N LYS A 30 3.40 21.83 18.68
CA LYS A 30 4.45 22.85 18.49
C LYS A 30 4.10 23.84 17.38
N MET A 31 3.34 23.40 16.38
CA MET A 31 2.96 24.20 15.22
C MET A 31 1.51 23.95 14.81
N GLY A 32 0.82 25.01 14.38
CA GLY A 32 -0.47 24.89 13.73
C GLY A 32 -0.36 24.37 12.29
N TRP A 33 -1.49 23.90 11.74
CA TRP A 33 -1.57 23.29 10.40
C TRP A 33 -0.93 24.11 9.27
N LEU A 34 -1.21 25.42 9.26
CA LEU A 34 -0.72 26.33 8.22
C LEU A 34 0.80 26.54 8.34
N LEU A 35 1.29 26.68 9.58
CA LEU A 35 2.71 26.90 9.84
C LEU A 35 3.52 25.66 9.45
N ALA A 36 3.09 24.47 9.88
CA ALA A 36 3.73 23.21 9.54
C ALA A 36 3.73 22.96 8.01
N SER A 37 2.65 23.32 7.33
CA SER A 37 2.56 23.21 5.86
C SER A 37 3.64 24.05 5.17
N LYS A 38 3.81 25.31 5.61
CA LYS A 38 4.82 26.23 5.05
C LYS A 38 6.26 25.82 5.40
N THR A 39 6.51 25.39 6.64
CA THR A 39 7.87 25.04 7.09
C THR A 39 8.40 23.78 6.42
N PHE A 40 7.55 22.76 6.24
CA PHE A 40 7.95 21.46 5.68
C PHE A 40 7.62 21.29 4.20
N GLY A 41 7.00 22.30 3.55
CA GLY A 41 6.64 22.26 2.14
C GLY A 41 5.60 21.19 1.79
N VAL A 42 4.73 20.83 2.74
CA VAL A 42 3.67 19.81 2.55
C VAL A 42 2.31 20.48 2.39
N PRO A 43 1.41 20.00 1.51
CA PRO A 43 0.08 20.58 1.38
C PRO A 43 -0.74 20.45 2.67
N GLN A 44 -1.34 21.56 3.13
CA GLN A 44 -2.09 21.61 4.40
C GLN A 44 -3.25 20.61 4.46
N ALA A 45 -4.01 20.48 3.38
CA ALA A 45 -5.13 19.54 3.31
C ALA A 45 -4.66 18.08 3.44
N THR A 46 -3.54 17.74 2.80
CA THR A 46 -2.92 16.42 2.91
C THR A 46 -2.41 16.19 4.33
N LEU A 47 -1.70 17.15 4.92
CA LEU A 47 -1.21 17.05 6.30
C LEU A 47 -2.35 16.79 7.29
N ARG A 48 -3.48 17.52 7.17
CA ARG A 48 -4.67 17.28 8.00
C ARG A 48 -5.21 15.86 7.84
N ARG A 49 -5.33 15.39 6.59
CA ARG A 49 -5.87 14.05 6.29
C ARG A 49 -5.03 12.94 6.92
N HIS A 50 -3.70 13.08 6.85
CA HIS A 50 -2.73 12.15 7.43
C HIS A 50 -2.70 12.23 8.97
N ALA A 51 -2.70 13.43 9.55
CA ALA A 51 -2.66 13.60 11.01
C ALA A 51 -3.94 13.09 11.71
N LEU A 52 -5.11 13.26 11.09
CA LEU A 52 -6.39 12.77 11.58
C LEU A 52 -6.61 11.26 11.31
N ASN A 53 -5.64 10.56 10.71
CA ASN A 53 -5.75 9.16 10.28
C ASN A 53 -7.02 8.86 9.45
N SER A 54 -7.56 9.86 8.75
CA SER A 54 -8.78 9.72 7.92
C SER A 54 -8.52 8.96 6.60
N ASN A 55 -7.28 8.52 6.38
CA ASN A 55 -6.89 7.70 5.25
C ASN A 55 -7.22 6.22 5.53
N LYS A 56 -8.22 5.66 4.86
CA LYS A 56 -8.49 4.20 4.87
C LYS A 56 -7.36 3.34 4.25
N THR A 57 -6.42 3.99 3.56
CA THR A 57 -5.51 3.31 2.63
C THR A 57 -4.05 3.38 3.03
N LEU A 58 -3.62 4.49 3.60
CA LEU A 58 -2.22 4.81 3.84
C LEU A 58 -2.07 5.21 5.30
N GLU A 59 -1.09 4.58 5.95
CA GLU A 59 -0.76 4.88 7.33
C GLU A 59 0.34 5.94 7.40
N SER A 60 0.23 6.82 8.38
CA SER A 60 1.28 7.77 8.73
C SER A 60 1.75 8.65 7.55
N SER A 61 3.02 8.56 7.14
CA SER A 61 3.61 9.40 6.08
C SER A 61 3.65 8.72 4.71
N ALA A 62 3.17 7.48 4.62
CA ALA A 62 3.36 6.65 3.44
C ALA A 62 2.70 7.26 2.20
N LYS A 63 3.40 7.16 1.08
CA LYS A 63 2.86 7.55 -0.21
C LYS A 63 2.08 6.43 -0.87
N GLY A 64 0.89 6.76 -1.37
CA GLY A 64 0.17 5.98 -2.35
C GLY A 64 -0.70 6.85 -3.24
N LEU A 65 -0.85 6.40 -4.48
CA LEU A 65 -1.71 7.02 -5.48
C LEU A 65 -2.87 6.07 -5.81
N GLY A 66 -4.04 6.65 -6.07
CA GLY A 66 -5.22 5.91 -6.46
C GLY A 66 -5.95 5.21 -5.31
N CYS A 67 -7.02 4.52 -5.66
CA CYS A 67 -7.85 3.77 -4.71
C CYS A 67 -7.53 2.27 -4.67
N TRP A 68 -6.92 1.73 -5.73
CA TRP A 68 -6.66 0.30 -5.87
C TRP A 68 -5.46 -0.12 -5.03
N LYS A 69 -5.62 -1.20 -4.27
CA LYS A 69 -4.57 -1.81 -3.45
C LYS A 69 -4.17 -3.17 -4.04
N THR A 70 -2.96 -3.61 -3.73
CA THR A 70 -2.50 -4.96 -4.09
C THR A 70 -3.31 -6.00 -3.31
N THR A 71 -3.86 -6.98 -4.02
CA THR A 71 -4.62 -8.08 -3.40
C THR A 71 -3.71 -9.08 -2.71
N PHE A 72 -2.51 -9.29 -3.26
CA PHE A 72 -1.51 -10.18 -2.71
C PHE A 72 -0.44 -9.40 -1.94
N THR A 73 0.15 -10.05 -0.94
CA THR A 73 1.38 -9.56 -0.30
C THR A 73 2.56 -9.80 -1.26
N PRO A 74 3.63 -8.97 -1.19
CA PRO A 74 4.77 -9.09 -2.10
C PRO A 74 5.42 -10.48 -2.03
N ASP A 75 5.42 -11.12 -0.88
CA ASP A 75 5.99 -12.47 -0.71
C ASP A 75 5.18 -13.54 -1.46
N VAL A 76 3.85 -13.39 -1.48
CA VAL A 76 2.95 -14.29 -2.21
C VAL A 76 3.10 -14.08 -3.71
N GLU A 77 3.22 -12.83 -4.15
CA GLU A 77 3.46 -12.50 -5.55
C GLU A 77 4.78 -13.11 -6.05
N ARG A 78 5.86 -13.03 -5.26
CA ARG A 78 7.14 -13.66 -5.63
C ARG A 78 7.00 -15.16 -5.83
N LYS A 79 6.34 -15.86 -4.92
CA LYS A 79 6.12 -17.32 -5.04
C LYS A 79 5.28 -17.68 -6.26
N LEU A 80 4.26 -16.87 -6.57
CA LEU A 80 3.43 -17.06 -7.77
C LEU A 80 4.27 -16.90 -9.04
N VAL A 81 5.11 -15.86 -9.10
CA VAL A 81 6.01 -15.61 -10.23
C VAL A 81 7.04 -16.72 -10.40
N GLU A 82 7.64 -17.20 -9.32
CA GLU A 82 8.56 -18.36 -9.34
C GLU A 82 7.88 -19.61 -9.90
N HIS A 83 6.64 -19.86 -9.49
CA HIS A 83 5.88 -20.99 -10.00
C HIS A 83 5.57 -20.86 -11.50
N LEU A 84 5.18 -19.66 -11.96
CA LEU A 84 4.95 -19.41 -13.39
C LEU A 84 6.21 -19.62 -14.22
N LYS A 85 7.37 -19.17 -13.75
CA LYS A 85 8.66 -19.41 -14.40
C LYS A 85 9.02 -20.90 -14.47
N LEU A 86 8.67 -21.68 -13.44
CA LEU A 86 8.87 -23.13 -13.42
C LEU A 86 7.96 -23.85 -14.43
N LEU A 87 6.72 -23.37 -14.61
CA LEU A 87 5.81 -23.92 -15.61
C LEU A 87 6.28 -23.58 -17.03
N GLU A 88 6.73 -22.34 -17.24
CA GLU A 88 7.31 -21.90 -18.51
C GLU A 88 8.54 -22.73 -18.89
N SER A 89 9.46 -23.00 -17.95
CA SER A 89 10.67 -23.80 -18.23
C SER A 89 10.37 -25.25 -18.59
N ARG A 90 9.21 -25.76 -18.19
CA ARG A 90 8.71 -27.10 -18.56
C ARG A 90 7.86 -27.08 -19.84
N LEU A 91 7.87 -25.96 -20.57
CA LEU A 91 7.17 -25.74 -21.84
C LEU A 91 5.65 -25.85 -21.73
N PHE A 92 5.08 -25.55 -20.55
CA PHE A 92 3.63 -25.39 -20.44
C PHE A 92 3.18 -24.09 -21.13
N GLY A 93 2.19 -24.19 -22.01
CA GLY A 93 1.56 -23.04 -22.64
C GLY A 93 0.75 -22.23 -21.63
N LEU A 94 1.35 -21.16 -21.07
CA LEU A 94 0.65 -20.27 -20.14
C LEU A 94 -0.26 -19.32 -20.91
N THR A 95 -1.56 -19.43 -20.64
CA THR A 95 -2.56 -18.48 -21.16
C THR A 95 -2.93 -17.50 -20.04
N ARG A 96 -3.46 -16.33 -20.42
CA ARG A 96 -3.97 -15.35 -19.45
C ARG A 96 -5.01 -15.99 -18.50
N THR A 97 -5.87 -16.84 -19.03
CA THR A 97 -6.92 -17.53 -18.26
C THR A 97 -6.32 -18.47 -17.22
N SER A 98 -5.34 -19.30 -17.59
CA SER A 98 -4.73 -20.24 -16.65
C SER A 98 -3.98 -19.52 -15.52
N VAL A 99 -3.35 -18.37 -15.81
CA VAL A 99 -2.71 -17.54 -14.78
C VAL A 99 -3.75 -16.95 -13.83
N GLN A 100 -4.88 -16.48 -14.35
CA GLN A 100 -5.98 -15.95 -13.53
C GLN A 100 -6.60 -17.04 -12.65
N GLU A 101 -6.83 -18.23 -13.18
CA GLU A 101 -7.35 -19.38 -12.43
C GLU A 101 -6.41 -19.79 -11.28
N LEU A 102 -5.11 -19.84 -11.55
CA LEU A 102 -4.10 -20.13 -10.53
C LEU A 102 -4.12 -19.08 -9.41
N ALA A 103 -4.13 -17.80 -9.77
CA ALA A 103 -4.20 -16.69 -8.81
C ALA A 103 -5.50 -16.72 -7.99
N LEU A 104 -6.64 -17.01 -8.63
CA LEU A 104 -7.93 -17.16 -7.96
C LEU A 104 -7.95 -18.36 -7.00
N SER A 105 -7.36 -19.49 -7.40
CA SER A 105 -7.21 -20.68 -6.56
C SER A 105 -6.39 -20.37 -5.29
N TRP A 106 -5.26 -19.68 -5.46
CA TRP A 106 -4.44 -19.22 -4.34
C TRP A 106 -5.20 -18.27 -3.41
N LEU A 107 -5.91 -17.29 -3.98
CA LEU A 107 -6.74 -16.37 -3.19
C LEU A 107 -7.82 -17.11 -2.40
N LYS A 108 -8.53 -18.06 -3.02
CA LYS A 108 -9.53 -18.88 -2.32
C LYS A 108 -8.89 -19.62 -1.15
N LYS A 109 -7.69 -20.20 -1.33
CA LYS A 109 -6.96 -20.90 -0.27
C LYS A 109 -6.56 -19.97 0.88
N THR A 110 -6.07 -18.76 0.58
CA THR A 110 -5.68 -17.80 1.62
C THR A 110 -6.88 -17.22 2.36
N VAL A 111 -7.96 -16.87 1.65
CA VAL A 111 -9.19 -16.34 2.24
C VAL A 111 -9.88 -17.36 3.15
N LEU A 112 -9.91 -18.64 2.75
CA LEU A 112 -10.39 -19.72 3.61
C LEU A 112 -9.54 -19.85 4.88
N HIS A 113 -8.22 -19.75 4.77
CA HIS A 113 -7.32 -19.76 5.94
C HIS A 113 -7.54 -18.53 6.85
N THR A 114 -7.68 -17.32 6.29
CA THR A 114 -7.94 -16.11 7.10
C THR A 114 -9.27 -16.18 7.83
N ASN A 115 -10.33 -16.70 7.20
CA ASN A 115 -11.65 -16.91 7.80
C ASN A 115 -11.65 -17.95 8.93
N LEU A 116 -10.71 -18.90 8.90
CA LEU A 116 -10.50 -19.86 9.98
C LEU A 116 -9.66 -19.27 11.13
N THR A 117 -8.67 -18.41 10.82
CA THR A 117 -7.83 -17.76 11.85
C THR A 117 -8.50 -16.59 12.59
N CYS A 118 -9.46 -15.88 11.98
CA CYS A 118 -10.15 -14.76 12.63
C CYS A 118 -11.25 -15.19 13.63
N LYS A 119 -11.59 -16.48 13.70
CA LYS A 119 -12.46 -17.03 14.75
C LYS A 119 -11.74 -17.32 16.08
N ASN A 120 -10.40 -17.25 16.13
CA ASN A 120 -9.59 -17.58 17.32
C ASN A 120 -8.74 -16.41 17.83
N LYS A 121 -9.22 -15.16 17.73
CA LYS A 121 -8.54 -13.99 18.33
C LYS A 121 -9.45 -13.26 19.31
N LYS A 122 -9.79 -13.95 20.41
CA LYS A 122 -10.19 -13.32 21.68
C LYS A 122 -9.25 -13.87 22.76
N LEU A 123 -8.70 -12.94 23.57
CA LEU A 123 -7.74 -13.11 24.66
C LEU A 123 -6.32 -13.31 24.06
N ASP A 124 -5.40 -12.35 24.15
CA ASP A 124 -4.80 -11.89 25.40
C ASP A 124 -4.68 -10.35 25.50
N LYS A 125 -5.28 -9.78 26.55
CA LYS A 125 -4.81 -8.56 27.18
C LYS A 125 -4.55 -8.92 28.63
N ASN A 126 -3.29 -8.95 29.05
CA ASN A 126 -2.78 -8.76 30.40
C ASN A 126 -1.24 -8.72 30.33
N GLY A 127 -0.65 -7.63 30.80
CA GLY A 127 0.79 -7.34 30.77
C GLY A 127 1.01 -5.85 30.56
#